data_AF-A0A359H1V1-F1
#
_entry.id   AF-A0A359H1V1-F1
#
_cell.length_a   1.000
_cell.length_b   1.000
_cell.length_c   1.000
_cell.angle_alpha   90.00
_cell.angle_beta   90.00
_cell.angle_gamma   90.00
#
_symmetry.space_group_name_H-M   'P 1'
#
loop_
_entity.id
_entity.type
_entity.pdbx_description
1 polymer ?
#
loop_
_entity_poly.entity_id
_entity_poly.type
_entity_poly.pdbx_seq_one_letter_code
_entity_poly.pdbx_strand_id
1 'polypeptide(L)'
;MKITEQSSKYSDLEAMPVLDLLNNINREDKTVPLAVEKCIPQIEKLVEGIVQRMKKGGRLFYLGAGTSGRLGILDASEIPPTFGASFELVIGLIAGGDSAIRRAVEAAEDNWEMGWSDMQQFGVCKDDVVVGIAASGTTPYVIGAVKEARKRGILTSCVTCNPGSPLAAEVDIPIEVIVGPEFVTGSTRMKSGTAQKLVLNMISTASMIRLGHVKGNKMVDMQLTNAKLVDRGTKMIMDEAGITNYEYAKSLLMKYGSVRKGVDYYKSTQTEL
;
A
#
# COMPACT_ATOMS: atom_id res chain seq x y z
N MET A 1 -20.74 12.74 -9.00
CA MET A 1 -20.30 14.16 -8.86
C MET A 1 -18.79 14.15 -8.77
N LYS A 2 -18.08 14.99 -9.53
CA LYS A 2 -16.62 15.09 -9.52
C LYS A 2 -16.18 16.01 -8.37
N ILE A 3 -15.97 15.45 -7.18
CA ILE A 3 -15.61 16.19 -5.96
C ILE A 3 -14.14 16.62 -6.01
N THR A 4 -13.26 15.79 -6.56
CA THR A 4 -11.82 16.06 -6.64
C THR A 4 -11.45 17.33 -7.43
N GLU A 5 -12.32 17.76 -8.34
CA GLU A 5 -12.17 18.93 -9.21
C GLU A 5 -13.01 20.13 -8.75
N GLN A 6 -13.77 20.01 -7.67
CA GLN A 6 -14.50 21.14 -7.09
C GLN A 6 -13.53 22.20 -6.57
N SER A 7 -13.99 23.45 -6.61
CA SER A 7 -13.27 24.57 -6.03
C SER A 7 -12.94 24.31 -4.55
N SER A 8 -11.73 24.71 -4.16
CA SER A 8 -11.32 24.76 -2.77
C SER A 8 -12.32 25.56 -1.93
N LYS A 9 -12.39 25.23 -0.63
CA LYS A 9 -13.13 26.02 0.37
C LYS A 9 -12.45 27.36 0.68
N TYR A 10 -11.27 27.59 0.11
CA TYR A 10 -10.41 28.74 0.32
C TYR A 10 -10.23 29.47 -1.02
N SER A 11 -10.16 30.80 -0.98
CA SER A 11 -9.86 31.67 -2.13
C SER A 11 -8.58 32.48 -1.87
N ASP A 12 -8.01 33.09 -2.90
CA ASP A 12 -6.92 34.07 -2.78
C ASP A 12 -5.70 33.52 -2.02
N LEU A 13 -5.34 32.25 -2.30
CA LEU A 13 -4.28 31.53 -1.59
C LEU A 13 -2.93 32.26 -1.68
N GLU A 14 -2.64 32.91 -2.79
CA GLU A 14 -1.42 33.68 -3.04
C GLU A 14 -1.30 34.92 -2.15
N ALA A 15 -2.41 35.41 -1.60
CA ALA A 15 -2.45 36.56 -0.70
C ALA A 15 -2.43 36.17 0.79
N MET A 16 -2.56 34.87 1.11
CA MET A 16 -2.58 34.41 2.50
C MET A 16 -1.19 34.50 3.15
N PRO A 17 -1.11 34.90 4.44
CA PRO A 17 0.10 34.70 5.23
C PRO A 17 0.52 33.23 5.24
N VAL A 18 1.83 32.98 5.21
CA VAL A 18 2.38 31.61 5.20
C VAL A 18 1.87 30.76 6.35
N LEU A 19 1.72 31.35 7.55
CA LEU A 19 1.16 30.64 8.70
C LEU A 19 -0.28 30.16 8.46
N ASP A 20 -1.10 30.98 7.80
CA ASP A 20 -2.49 30.64 7.51
C ASP A 20 -2.57 29.56 6.43
N LEU A 21 -1.70 29.62 5.41
CA LEU A 21 -1.56 28.53 4.43
C LEU A 21 -1.29 27.19 5.12
N LEU A 22 -0.30 27.14 6.01
CA LEU A 22 0.07 25.91 6.72
C LEU A 22 -1.04 25.42 7.66
N ASN A 23 -1.69 26.32 8.40
CA ASN A 23 -2.79 25.97 9.29
C ASN A 23 -4.01 25.46 8.52
N ASN A 24 -4.32 26.04 7.37
CA ASN A 24 -5.44 25.63 6.54
C ASN A 24 -5.19 24.29 5.84
N ILE A 25 -3.97 24.05 5.33
CA ILE A 25 -3.56 22.74 4.81
C ILE A 25 -3.74 21.68 5.92
N ASN A 26 -3.21 21.92 7.12
CA ASN A 26 -3.33 20.98 8.23
C ASN A 26 -4.80 20.74 8.66
N ARG A 27 -5.65 21.77 8.59
CA ARG A 27 -7.08 21.63 8.88
C ARG A 27 -7.75 20.66 7.91
N GLU A 28 -7.42 20.75 6.63
CA GLU A 28 -7.92 19.83 5.61
C GLU A 28 -7.34 18.42 5.79
N ASP A 29 -6.05 18.27 6.12
CA ASP A 29 -5.42 16.97 6.37
C ASP A 29 -6.08 16.18 7.53
N LYS A 30 -6.50 16.87 8.60
CA LYS A 30 -7.22 16.27 9.73
C LYS A 30 -8.51 15.56 9.34
N THR A 31 -9.10 15.90 8.20
CA THR A 31 -10.33 15.26 7.72
C THR A 31 -10.08 13.91 7.04
N VAL A 32 -8.84 13.65 6.61
CA VAL A 32 -8.51 12.46 5.81
C VAL A 32 -8.71 11.14 6.60
N PRO A 33 -8.20 10.99 7.84
CA PRO A 33 -8.43 9.76 8.61
C PRO A 33 -9.92 9.48 8.84
N LEU A 34 -10.74 10.52 9.04
CA LEU A 34 -12.19 10.38 9.22
C LEU A 34 -12.90 9.88 7.95
N ALA A 35 -12.37 10.21 6.77
CA ALA A 35 -12.87 9.66 5.51
C ALA A 35 -12.45 8.19 5.33
N VAL A 36 -11.21 7.86 5.69
CA VAL A 36 -10.68 6.48 5.64
C VAL A 36 -11.43 5.56 6.60
N GLU A 37 -11.77 6.04 7.80
CA GLU A 37 -12.53 5.28 8.81
C GLU A 37 -13.84 4.71 8.25
N LYS A 38 -14.55 5.50 7.44
CA LYS A 38 -15.81 5.08 6.80
C LYS A 38 -15.64 3.94 5.79
N CYS A 39 -14.42 3.71 5.32
CA CYS A 39 -14.09 2.71 4.31
C CYS A 39 -13.55 1.41 4.91
N ILE A 40 -13.39 1.32 6.23
CA ILE A 40 -12.86 0.13 6.92
C ILE A 40 -13.60 -1.17 6.53
N PRO A 41 -14.94 -1.21 6.43
CA PRO A 41 -15.64 -2.44 6.04
C PRO A 41 -15.24 -2.98 4.66
N GLN A 42 -15.00 -2.08 3.70
CA GLN A 42 -14.56 -2.45 2.35
C GLN A 42 -13.09 -2.86 2.34
N ILE A 43 -12.25 -2.19 3.12
CA ILE A 43 -10.85 -2.56 3.31
C ILE A 43 -10.74 -3.96 3.94
N GLU A 44 -11.54 -4.26 4.96
CA GLU A 44 -11.62 -5.58 5.59
C GLU A 44 -11.95 -6.67 4.56
N LYS A 45 -13.03 -6.48 3.80
CA LYS A 45 -13.45 -7.42 2.75
C LYS A 45 -12.32 -7.68 1.72
N LEU A 46 -11.60 -6.64 1.33
CA LEU A 46 -10.46 -6.77 0.43
C LEU A 46 -9.31 -7.55 1.08
N VAL A 47 -8.93 -7.22 2.31
CA VAL A 47 -7.86 -7.91 3.04
C VAL A 47 -8.16 -9.40 3.21
N GLU A 48 -9.39 -9.77 3.53
CA GLU A 48 -9.79 -11.18 3.60
C GLU A 48 -9.61 -11.90 2.26
N GLY A 49 -10.04 -11.24 1.17
CA GLY A 49 -9.89 -11.75 -0.19
C GLY A 49 -8.43 -11.90 -0.62
N ILE A 50 -7.56 -10.95 -0.23
CA ILE A 50 -6.11 -10.99 -0.47
C ILE A 50 -5.47 -12.15 0.28
N VAL A 51 -5.73 -12.28 1.59
CA VAL A 51 -5.11 -13.32 2.43
C VAL A 51 -5.48 -14.72 1.93
N GLN A 52 -6.73 -14.95 1.55
CA GLN A 52 -7.16 -16.24 0.99
C GLN A 52 -6.43 -16.60 -0.30
N ARG A 53 -6.14 -15.60 -1.13
CA ARG A 53 -5.48 -15.75 -2.44
C ARG A 53 -3.96 -15.89 -2.34
N MET A 54 -3.32 -15.09 -1.49
CA MET A 54 -1.88 -15.21 -1.21
C MET A 54 -1.53 -16.57 -0.61
N LYS A 55 -2.42 -17.17 0.20
CA LYS A 55 -2.25 -18.56 0.68
C LYS A 55 -2.23 -19.61 -0.44
N LYS A 56 -2.76 -19.29 -1.63
CA LYS A 56 -2.73 -20.14 -2.82
C LYS A 56 -1.58 -19.79 -3.78
N GLY A 57 -0.69 -18.88 -3.39
CA GLY A 57 0.41 -18.39 -4.22
C GLY A 57 0.09 -17.18 -5.09
N GLY A 58 -1.09 -16.56 -4.91
CA GLY A 58 -1.44 -15.31 -5.58
C GLY A 58 -0.65 -14.11 -5.05
N ARG A 59 -0.64 -13.02 -5.83
CA ARG A 59 0.06 -11.76 -5.55
C ARG A 59 -0.91 -10.59 -5.52
N LEU A 60 -0.45 -9.44 -5.00
CA LEU A 60 -1.19 -8.18 -5.02
C LEU A 60 -0.59 -7.21 -6.02
N PHE A 61 -1.38 -6.74 -6.97
CA PHE A 61 -1.01 -5.71 -7.93
C PHE A 61 -1.69 -4.39 -7.57
N TYR A 62 -0.89 -3.34 -7.44
CA TYR A 62 -1.34 -1.95 -7.44
C TYR A 62 -1.12 -1.36 -8.83
N LEU A 63 -2.15 -0.72 -9.38
CA LEU A 63 -2.03 0.04 -10.64
C LEU A 63 -2.49 1.47 -10.43
N GLY A 64 -1.71 2.42 -10.94
CA GLY A 64 -2.11 3.81 -10.94
C GLY A 64 -1.34 4.63 -11.95
N ALA A 65 -1.68 5.90 -12.03
CA ALA A 65 -0.90 6.89 -12.76
C ALA A 65 -0.48 8.04 -11.85
N GLY A 66 0.50 8.83 -12.28
CA GLY A 66 1.02 9.95 -11.51
C GLY A 66 1.28 9.63 -10.04
N THR A 67 0.70 10.43 -9.14
CA THR A 67 0.83 10.23 -7.69
C THR A 67 0.28 8.88 -7.22
N SER A 68 -0.85 8.44 -7.76
CA SER A 68 -1.49 7.18 -7.36
C SER A 68 -0.61 5.96 -7.68
N GLY A 69 -0.01 5.93 -8.87
CA GLY A 69 0.94 4.87 -9.24
C GLY A 69 2.20 4.89 -8.37
N ARG A 70 2.74 6.09 -8.07
CA ARG A 70 3.90 6.24 -7.17
C ARG A 70 3.61 5.75 -5.75
N LEU A 71 2.41 5.98 -5.22
CA LEU A 71 2.01 5.48 -3.90
C LEU A 71 1.86 3.95 -3.88
N GLY A 72 1.36 3.35 -4.96
CA GLY A 72 1.36 1.89 -5.13
C GLY A 72 2.78 1.30 -5.12
N ILE A 73 3.71 1.93 -5.85
CA ILE A 73 5.13 1.53 -5.85
C ILE A 73 5.76 1.70 -4.47
N LEU A 74 5.47 2.82 -3.77
CA LEU A 74 5.97 3.07 -2.43
C LEU A 74 5.56 1.95 -1.47
N ASP A 75 4.27 1.64 -1.37
CA ASP A 75 3.76 0.59 -0.47
C ASP A 75 4.37 -0.77 -0.82
N ALA A 76 4.39 -1.15 -2.11
CA ALA A 76 4.99 -2.40 -2.59
C ALA A 76 6.48 -2.53 -2.22
N SER A 77 7.24 -1.43 -2.37
CA SER A 77 8.69 -1.42 -2.10
C SER A 77 9.04 -1.61 -0.61
N GLU A 78 8.09 -1.32 0.28
CA GLU A 78 8.28 -1.47 1.73
C GLU A 78 7.99 -2.91 2.21
N ILE A 79 7.37 -3.76 1.38
CA ILE A 79 6.98 -5.12 1.77
C ILE A 79 8.18 -6.04 2.04
N PRO A 80 9.19 -6.13 1.14
CA PRO A 80 10.35 -6.98 1.38
C PRO A 80 11.15 -6.61 2.64
N PRO A 81 11.56 -5.35 2.88
CA PRO A 81 12.36 -5.03 4.06
C PRO A 81 11.56 -5.13 5.37
N THR A 82 10.24 -4.89 5.34
CA THR A 82 9.38 -4.87 6.54
C THR A 82 8.96 -6.27 6.97
N PHE A 83 8.55 -7.11 6.02
CA PHE A 83 7.93 -8.42 6.29
C PHE A 83 8.78 -9.61 5.84
N GLY A 84 9.96 -9.39 5.25
CA GLY A 84 10.82 -10.47 4.76
C GLY A 84 10.26 -11.20 3.55
N ALA A 85 9.24 -10.64 2.91
CA ALA A 85 8.55 -11.26 1.79
C ALA A 85 9.28 -11.03 0.45
N SER A 86 8.90 -11.80 -0.57
CA SER A 86 9.42 -11.66 -1.94
C SER A 86 9.06 -10.29 -2.54
N PHE A 87 9.96 -9.74 -3.36
CA PHE A 87 9.70 -8.56 -4.19
C PHE A 87 8.54 -8.76 -5.18
N GLU A 88 8.18 -10.01 -5.46
CA GLU A 88 7.09 -10.36 -6.38
C GLU A 88 5.73 -10.52 -5.68
N LEU A 89 5.68 -10.47 -4.34
CA LEU A 89 4.42 -10.72 -3.61
C LEU A 89 3.44 -9.54 -3.71
N VAL A 90 3.98 -8.32 -3.71
CA VAL A 90 3.22 -7.07 -3.89
C VAL A 90 3.93 -6.23 -4.94
N ILE A 91 3.23 -5.88 -6.01
CA ILE A 91 3.81 -5.26 -7.21
C ILE A 91 3.09 -3.94 -7.46
N GLY A 92 3.84 -2.84 -7.54
CA GLY A 92 3.32 -1.53 -7.93
C GLY A 92 3.64 -1.22 -9.40
N LEU A 93 2.61 -0.94 -10.19
CA LEU A 93 2.72 -0.54 -11.59
C LEU A 93 2.24 0.90 -11.78
N ILE A 94 2.92 1.62 -12.66
CA ILE A 94 2.63 3.01 -12.98
C ILE A 94 2.51 3.21 -14.49
N ALA A 95 1.47 3.92 -14.92
CA ALA A 95 1.32 4.34 -16.31
C ALA A 95 2.58 5.08 -16.80
N GLY A 96 3.16 4.65 -17.92
CA GLY A 96 4.42 5.18 -18.46
C GLY A 96 5.69 4.51 -17.92
N GLY A 97 5.55 3.46 -17.10
CA GLY A 97 6.64 2.63 -16.59
C GLY A 97 7.60 3.37 -15.66
N ASP A 98 8.79 2.81 -15.44
CA ASP A 98 9.77 3.33 -14.48
C ASP A 98 10.15 4.80 -14.68
N SER A 99 10.11 5.29 -15.92
CA SER A 99 10.36 6.71 -16.22
C SER A 99 9.37 7.63 -15.49
N ALA A 100 8.12 7.16 -15.32
CA ALA A 100 7.03 7.89 -14.69
C ALA A 100 7.21 8.07 -13.17
N ILE A 101 8.10 7.28 -12.55
CA ILE A 101 8.41 7.37 -11.11
C ILE A 101 8.94 8.77 -10.78
N ARG A 102 9.83 9.31 -11.62
CA ARG A 102 10.50 10.60 -11.36
C ARG A 102 9.99 11.75 -12.23
N ARG A 103 9.39 11.46 -13.39
CA ARG A 103 8.91 12.47 -14.33
C ARG A 103 7.47 12.17 -14.70
N ALA A 104 6.61 13.16 -14.86
CA ALA A 104 5.23 12.90 -15.30
C ALA A 104 5.22 12.45 -16.77
N VAL A 105 4.38 11.46 -17.09
CA VAL A 105 4.12 10.98 -18.45
C VAL A 105 2.60 10.95 -18.64
N GLU A 106 2.01 12.12 -18.90
CA GLU A 106 0.55 12.30 -18.86
C GLU A 106 -0.19 11.50 -19.96
N ALA A 107 0.40 11.38 -21.15
CA ALA A 107 -0.22 10.63 -22.25
C ALA A 107 -0.40 9.12 -21.97
N ALA A 108 0.29 8.57 -20.96
CA ALA A 108 0.15 7.17 -20.59
C ALA A 108 -1.14 6.88 -19.79
N GLU A 109 -1.74 7.91 -19.16
CA GLU A 109 -2.93 7.73 -18.32
C GLU A 109 -4.19 7.40 -19.14
N ASP A 110 -4.23 7.84 -20.40
CA ASP A 110 -5.38 7.73 -21.31
C ASP A 110 -5.44 6.43 -22.11
N ASN A 111 -4.45 5.53 -21.95
CA ASN A 111 -4.40 4.26 -22.67
C ASN A 111 -5.13 3.14 -21.90
N TRP A 112 -6.25 2.65 -22.43
CA TRP A 112 -7.09 1.64 -21.79
C TRP A 112 -6.44 0.25 -21.70
N GLU A 113 -5.61 -0.11 -22.67
CA GLU A 113 -5.05 -1.47 -22.79
C GLU A 113 -3.71 -1.63 -22.04
N MET A 114 -2.98 -0.53 -21.86
CA MET A 114 -1.60 -0.56 -21.34
C MET A 114 -1.52 -1.15 -19.93
N GLY A 115 -2.45 -0.81 -19.03
CA GLY A 115 -2.41 -1.32 -17.66
C GLY A 115 -2.54 -2.83 -17.57
N TRP A 116 -3.40 -3.43 -18.40
CA TRP A 116 -3.48 -4.89 -18.49
C TRP A 116 -2.21 -5.48 -19.11
N SER A 117 -1.71 -4.89 -20.19
CA SER A 117 -0.48 -5.33 -20.88
C SER A 117 0.74 -5.31 -19.94
N ASP A 118 0.87 -4.29 -19.08
CA ASP A 118 1.95 -4.18 -18.10
C ASP A 118 1.90 -5.34 -17.10
N MET A 119 0.70 -5.69 -16.61
CA MET A 119 0.56 -6.81 -15.69
C MET A 119 0.90 -8.14 -16.37
N GLN A 120 0.54 -8.34 -17.63
CA GLN A 120 0.79 -9.62 -18.34
C GLN A 120 2.27 -10.01 -18.35
N GLN A 121 3.18 -9.04 -18.29
CA GLN A 121 4.62 -9.28 -18.22
C GLN A 121 5.04 -10.06 -16.95
N PHE A 122 4.20 -10.05 -15.91
CA PHE A 122 4.40 -10.75 -14.65
C PHE A 122 3.68 -12.12 -14.61
N GLY A 123 3.10 -12.59 -15.71
CA GLY A 123 2.41 -13.89 -15.74
C GLY A 123 1.20 -13.94 -14.79
N VAL A 124 0.31 -12.94 -14.88
CA VAL A 124 -0.87 -12.81 -14.02
C VAL A 124 -1.74 -14.05 -14.05
N CYS A 125 -2.23 -14.46 -12.89
CA CYS A 125 -3.08 -15.63 -12.70
C CYS A 125 -4.37 -15.29 -11.95
N LYS A 126 -5.34 -16.23 -11.94
CA LYS A 126 -6.66 -16.06 -11.31
C LYS A 126 -6.62 -15.83 -9.79
N ASP A 127 -5.56 -16.28 -9.15
CA ASP A 127 -5.38 -16.15 -7.70
C ASP A 127 -4.71 -14.82 -7.33
N ASP A 128 -4.27 -14.01 -8.31
CA ASP A 128 -3.81 -12.64 -8.04
C ASP A 128 -4.98 -11.73 -7.58
N VAL A 129 -4.64 -10.56 -7.04
CA VAL A 129 -5.58 -9.49 -6.68
C VAL A 129 -5.12 -8.20 -7.32
N VAL A 130 -6.05 -7.42 -7.85
CA VAL A 130 -5.76 -6.18 -8.58
C VAL A 130 -6.47 -5.02 -7.91
N VAL A 131 -5.71 -3.99 -7.53
CA VAL A 131 -6.20 -2.77 -6.90
C VAL A 131 -5.85 -1.58 -7.79
N GLY A 132 -6.87 -1.01 -8.42
CA GLY A 132 -6.74 0.21 -9.22
C GLY A 132 -6.78 1.46 -8.36
N ILE A 133 -5.84 2.38 -8.53
CA ILE A 133 -5.68 3.59 -7.72
C ILE A 133 -5.82 4.81 -8.62
N ALA A 134 -6.91 5.56 -8.45
CA ALA A 134 -7.14 6.82 -9.17
C ALA A 134 -8.03 7.74 -8.34
N ALA A 135 -7.49 8.90 -7.94
CA ALA A 135 -8.24 9.86 -7.12
C ALA A 135 -9.54 10.31 -7.81
N SER A 136 -9.46 10.64 -9.10
CA SER A 136 -10.64 11.00 -9.91
C SER A 136 -11.61 9.84 -10.13
N GLY A 137 -11.09 8.61 -10.12
CA GLY A 137 -11.83 7.40 -10.48
C GLY A 137 -12.18 7.30 -11.96
N THR A 138 -11.53 8.10 -12.82
CA THR A 138 -11.82 8.16 -14.26
C THR A 138 -10.63 7.79 -15.17
N THR A 139 -9.47 7.42 -14.61
CA THR A 139 -8.22 7.18 -15.36
C THR A 139 -8.31 5.92 -16.24
N PRO A 140 -8.28 6.03 -17.57
CA PRO A 140 -8.41 4.89 -18.50
C PRO A 140 -7.45 3.72 -18.26
N TYR A 141 -6.16 4.01 -18.05
CA TYR A 141 -5.12 3.00 -17.74
C TYR A 141 -5.54 2.07 -16.59
N VAL A 142 -6.12 2.65 -15.54
CA VAL A 142 -6.53 1.92 -14.35
C VAL A 142 -7.83 1.16 -14.60
N ILE A 143 -8.82 1.81 -15.23
CA ILE A 143 -10.14 1.21 -15.46
C ILE A 143 -10.03 0.02 -16.41
N GLY A 144 -9.30 0.15 -17.51
CA GLY A 144 -9.12 -0.93 -18.48
C GLY A 144 -8.45 -2.16 -17.85
N ALA A 145 -7.43 -1.95 -17.01
CA ALA A 145 -6.74 -3.02 -16.30
C ALA A 145 -7.65 -3.79 -15.34
N VAL A 146 -8.39 -3.09 -14.47
CA VAL A 146 -9.29 -3.77 -13.51
C VAL A 146 -10.45 -4.44 -14.22
N LYS A 147 -10.99 -3.84 -15.29
CA LYS A 147 -12.09 -4.40 -16.05
C LYS A 147 -11.71 -5.73 -16.71
N GLU A 148 -10.54 -5.79 -17.33
CA GLU A 148 -10.03 -7.03 -17.94
C GLU A 148 -9.66 -8.07 -16.88
N ALA A 149 -9.07 -7.67 -15.75
CA ALA A 149 -8.80 -8.56 -14.64
C ALA A 149 -10.09 -9.21 -14.09
N ARG A 150 -11.13 -8.39 -13.85
CA ARG A 150 -12.43 -8.86 -13.36
C ARG A 150 -13.09 -9.83 -14.33
N LYS A 151 -13.07 -9.52 -15.63
CA LYS A 151 -13.57 -10.42 -16.70
C LYS A 151 -12.89 -11.80 -16.67
N ARG A 152 -11.63 -11.86 -16.22
CA ARG A 152 -10.85 -13.10 -16.08
C ARG A 152 -11.03 -13.79 -14.72
N GLY A 153 -11.93 -13.30 -13.86
CA GLY A 153 -12.22 -13.88 -12.56
C GLY A 153 -11.17 -13.56 -11.48
N ILE A 154 -10.28 -12.60 -11.74
CA ILE A 154 -9.33 -12.08 -10.76
C ILE A 154 -10.09 -11.15 -9.81
N LEU A 155 -9.79 -11.20 -8.50
CA LEU A 155 -10.42 -10.29 -7.55
C LEU A 155 -9.96 -8.87 -7.79
N THR A 156 -10.93 -7.96 -7.93
CA THR A 156 -10.65 -6.55 -8.20
C THR A 156 -11.17 -5.63 -7.12
N SER A 157 -10.40 -4.58 -6.86
CA SER A 157 -10.78 -3.48 -5.99
C SER A 157 -10.21 -2.17 -6.53
N CYS A 158 -10.63 -1.05 -5.96
CA CYS A 158 -10.07 0.25 -6.28
C CYS A 158 -9.99 1.15 -5.06
N VAL A 159 -9.12 2.16 -5.12
CA VAL A 159 -9.10 3.30 -4.19
C VAL A 159 -9.32 4.59 -4.98
N THR A 160 -10.45 5.25 -4.74
CA THR A 160 -10.84 6.50 -5.41
C THR A 160 -11.44 7.50 -4.42
N CYS A 161 -11.53 8.78 -4.80
CA CYS A 161 -12.02 9.85 -3.93
C CYS A 161 -13.29 10.52 -4.46
N ASN A 162 -13.90 9.98 -5.52
CA ASN A 162 -15.21 10.38 -6.03
C ASN A 162 -16.23 9.26 -5.84
N PRO A 163 -17.45 9.56 -5.37
CA PRO A 163 -18.49 8.56 -5.20
C PRO A 163 -19.10 8.15 -6.54
N GLY A 164 -19.40 6.87 -6.71
CA GLY A 164 -19.97 6.29 -7.93
C GLY A 164 -19.08 6.51 -9.15
N SER A 165 -17.76 6.46 -8.97
CA SER A 165 -16.83 6.69 -10.08
C SER A 165 -16.88 5.57 -11.14
N PRO A 166 -16.50 5.84 -12.41
CA PRO A 166 -16.36 4.79 -13.41
C PRO A 166 -15.47 3.63 -12.96
N LEU A 167 -14.38 3.91 -12.26
CA LEU A 167 -13.51 2.89 -11.70
C LEU A 167 -14.22 2.03 -10.63
N ALA A 168 -14.97 2.65 -9.72
CA ALA A 168 -15.70 1.94 -8.67
C ALA A 168 -16.78 0.98 -9.23
N ALA A 169 -17.38 1.33 -10.37
CA ALA A 169 -18.37 0.48 -11.04
C ALA A 169 -17.76 -0.79 -11.67
N GLU A 170 -16.47 -0.77 -12.00
CA GLU A 170 -15.79 -1.82 -12.76
C GLU A 170 -15.05 -2.84 -11.85
N VAL A 171 -15.15 -2.72 -10.52
CA VAL A 171 -14.48 -3.61 -9.55
C VAL A 171 -15.46 -4.38 -8.66
N ASP A 172 -14.98 -5.44 -8.00
CA ASP A 172 -15.80 -6.26 -7.08
C ASP A 172 -15.96 -5.62 -5.69
N ILE A 173 -14.93 -4.89 -5.24
CA ILE A 173 -14.89 -4.24 -3.92
C ILE A 173 -14.44 -2.78 -4.09
N PRO A 174 -15.36 -1.81 -4.27
CA PRO A 174 -14.97 -0.41 -4.38
C PRO A 174 -14.61 0.18 -3.01
N ILE A 175 -13.49 0.92 -2.93
CA ILE A 175 -13.10 1.73 -1.76
C ILE A 175 -13.12 3.21 -2.16
N GLU A 176 -14.18 3.91 -1.75
CA GLU A 176 -14.45 5.31 -2.12
C GLU A 176 -14.18 6.25 -0.94
N VAL A 177 -12.95 6.74 -0.83
CA VAL A 177 -12.50 7.60 0.27
C VAL A 177 -12.81 9.07 -0.04
N ILE A 178 -14.01 9.51 0.34
CA ILE A 178 -14.50 10.86 0.02
C ILE A 178 -13.86 11.92 0.94
N VAL A 179 -12.77 12.53 0.48
CA VAL A 179 -12.00 13.54 1.23
C VAL A 179 -12.47 14.99 1.02
N GLY A 180 -13.43 15.21 0.11
CA GLY A 180 -13.89 16.56 -0.27
C GLY A 180 -12.94 17.30 -1.23
N PRO A 181 -13.24 18.56 -1.58
CA PRO A 181 -12.41 19.38 -2.45
C PRO A 181 -11.00 19.59 -1.88
N GLU A 182 -9.97 19.61 -2.73
CA GLU A 182 -8.59 19.81 -2.30
C GLU A 182 -8.29 21.26 -1.88
N PHE A 183 -7.27 21.48 -1.05
CA PHE A 183 -6.87 22.83 -0.62
C PHE A 183 -6.45 23.70 -1.81
N VAL A 184 -5.70 23.13 -2.75
CA VAL A 184 -5.50 23.66 -4.10
C VAL A 184 -6.42 22.88 -5.03
N THR A 185 -7.38 23.55 -5.66
CA THR A 185 -8.37 22.94 -6.57
C THR A 185 -7.72 21.95 -7.54
N GLY A 186 -8.19 20.70 -7.55
CA GLY A 186 -7.68 19.64 -8.43
C GLY A 186 -6.34 19.03 -8.04
N SER A 187 -5.64 19.54 -7.02
CA SER A 187 -4.34 19.00 -6.59
C SER A 187 -4.49 17.74 -5.73
N THR A 188 -4.95 16.65 -6.35
CA THR A 188 -5.25 15.37 -5.69
C THR A 188 -4.03 14.67 -5.08
N ARG A 189 -2.81 15.16 -5.34
CA ARG A 189 -1.61 14.72 -4.61
C ARG A 189 -1.65 15.03 -3.11
N MET A 190 -2.58 15.89 -2.67
CA MET A 190 -2.75 16.31 -1.28
C MET A 190 -3.62 15.31 -0.51
N LYS A 191 -4.87 15.64 -0.17
CA LYS A 191 -5.70 14.77 0.69
C LYS A 191 -5.98 13.42 0.05
N SER A 192 -6.28 13.38 -1.24
CA SER A 192 -6.57 12.13 -1.94
C SER A 192 -5.34 11.21 -1.94
N GLY A 193 -4.14 11.75 -2.17
CA GLY A 193 -2.88 11.02 -2.05
C GLY A 193 -2.62 10.51 -0.61
N THR A 194 -2.87 11.34 0.40
CA THR A 194 -2.77 10.92 1.81
C THR A 194 -3.74 9.78 2.12
N ALA A 195 -5.00 9.89 1.68
CA ALA A 195 -6.01 8.84 1.84
C ALA A 195 -5.56 7.52 1.20
N GLN A 196 -5.08 7.58 -0.05
CA GLN A 196 -4.54 6.43 -0.76
C GLN A 196 -3.42 5.77 0.03
N LYS A 197 -2.43 6.55 0.51
CA LYS A 197 -1.33 6.01 1.34
C LYS A 197 -1.86 5.26 2.56
N LEU A 198 -2.79 5.86 3.31
CA LEU A 198 -3.34 5.24 4.52
C LEU A 198 -4.06 3.92 4.21
N VAL A 199 -4.87 3.89 3.14
CA VAL A 199 -5.59 2.69 2.71
C VAL A 199 -4.62 1.59 2.25
N LEU A 200 -3.62 1.92 1.42
CA LEU A 200 -2.64 0.95 0.95
C LEU A 200 -1.85 0.34 2.12
N ASN A 201 -1.41 1.17 3.06
CA ASN A 201 -0.73 0.69 4.26
C ASN A 201 -1.63 -0.22 5.12
N MET A 202 -2.93 0.08 5.24
CA MET A 202 -3.87 -0.81 5.92
C MET A 202 -3.99 -2.15 5.20
N ILE A 203 -4.15 -2.15 3.88
CA ILE A 203 -4.29 -3.35 3.05
C ILE A 203 -3.06 -4.24 3.19
N SER A 204 -1.87 -3.70 2.93
CA SER A 204 -0.64 -4.47 2.92
C SER A 204 -0.26 -4.97 4.32
N THR A 205 -0.29 -4.08 5.32
CA THR A 205 0.07 -4.43 6.69
C THR A 205 -0.87 -5.47 7.28
N ALA A 206 -2.20 -5.29 7.14
CA ALA A 206 -3.16 -6.25 7.66
C ALA A 206 -3.03 -7.61 6.96
N SER A 207 -2.80 -7.62 5.63
CA SER A 207 -2.57 -8.86 4.88
C SER A 207 -1.34 -9.60 5.40
N MET A 208 -0.21 -8.90 5.58
CA MET A 208 1.04 -9.50 6.05
C MET A 208 0.95 -10.01 7.49
N ILE A 209 0.23 -9.29 8.37
CA ILE A 209 -0.08 -9.76 9.73
C ILE A 209 -0.88 -11.06 9.66
N ARG A 210 -1.92 -11.12 8.84
CA ARG A 210 -2.78 -12.31 8.69
C ARG A 210 -2.10 -13.50 8.02
N LEU A 211 -1.03 -13.25 7.26
CA LEU A 211 -0.12 -14.27 6.72
C LEU A 211 0.96 -14.70 7.72
N GLY A 212 1.03 -14.06 8.88
CA GLY A 212 1.88 -14.45 9.99
C GLY A 212 3.24 -13.77 10.03
N HIS A 213 3.50 -12.73 9.22
CA HIS A 213 4.81 -12.03 9.17
C HIS A 213 5.10 -11.12 10.38
N VAL A 214 4.16 -11.02 11.31
CA VAL A 214 4.25 -10.20 12.53
C VAL A 214 3.86 -11.07 13.73
N LYS A 215 4.57 -10.91 14.84
CA LYS A 215 4.25 -11.57 16.12
C LYS A 215 3.98 -10.52 17.19
N GLY A 216 2.78 -10.52 17.77
CA GLY A 216 2.32 -9.43 18.61
C GLY A 216 2.33 -8.11 17.81
N ASN A 217 3.19 -7.18 18.18
CA ASN A 217 3.44 -5.92 17.47
C ASN A 217 4.86 -5.82 16.89
N LYS A 218 5.60 -6.94 16.77
CA LYS A 218 7.01 -6.98 16.35
C LYS A 218 7.16 -7.55 14.92
N MET A 219 7.98 -6.88 14.11
CA MET A 219 8.39 -7.31 12.76
C MET A 219 9.46 -8.41 12.86
N VAL A 220 9.02 -9.66 13.04
CA VAL A 220 9.92 -10.79 13.31
C VAL A 220 10.64 -11.34 12.07
N ASP A 221 10.16 -10.97 10.88
CA ASP A 221 10.70 -11.44 9.59
C ASP A 221 11.42 -10.32 8.81
N MET A 222 11.69 -9.17 9.42
CA MET A 222 12.35 -8.04 8.72
C MET A 222 13.73 -8.43 8.15
N GLN A 223 14.09 -7.87 7.00
CA GLN A 223 15.40 -8.11 6.38
C GLN A 223 16.49 -7.26 7.06
N LEU A 224 17.65 -7.87 7.31
CA LEU A 224 18.77 -7.25 8.01
C LEU A 224 19.70 -6.48 7.06
N THR A 225 19.18 -5.44 6.41
CA THR A 225 19.90 -4.73 5.32
C THR A 225 20.82 -3.61 5.80
N ASN A 226 20.78 -3.23 7.09
CA ASN A 226 21.63 -2.19 7.65
C ASN A 226 21.85 -2.37 9.16
N ALA A 227 22.82 -1.64 9.72
CA ALA A 227 23.19 -1.71 11.12
C ALA A 227 22.03 -1.42 12.09
N LYS A 228 21.10 -0.50 11.73
CA LYS A 228 19.92 -0.20 12.55
C LYS A 228 18.97 -1.41 12.65
N LEU A 229 18.80 -2.14 11.57
CA LEU A 229 17.95 -3.34 11.54
C LEU A 229 18.60 -4.52 12.25
N VAL A 230 19.93 -4.64 12.20
CA VAL A 230 20.68 -5.63 12.99
C VAL A 230 20.55 -5.36 14.50
N ASP A 231 20.74 -4.10 14.94
CA ASP A 231 20.56 -3.73 16.35
C ASP A 231 19.12 -3.99 16.82
N ARG A 232 18.13 -3.56 16.04
CA ARG A 232 16.72 -3.81 16.33
C ARG A 232 16.42 -5.30 16.43
N GLY A 233 16.89 -6.11 15.48
CA GLY A 233 16.67 -7.55 15.47
C GLY A 233 17.31 -8.23 16.68
N THR A 234 18.50 -7.76 17.07
CA THR A 234 19.21 -8.28 18.24
C THR A 234 18.41 -8.03 19.51
N LYS A 235 17.93 -6.80 19.71
CA LYS A 235 17.06 -6.44 20.85
C LYS A 235 15.75 -7.23 20.86
N MET A 236 15.14 -7.47 19.69
CA MET A 236 13.93 -8.29 19.62
C MET A 236 14.18 -9.74 20.06
N ILE A 237 15.31 -10.35 19.68
CA ILE A 237 15.69 -11.69 20.15
C ILE A 237 15.88 -11.66 21.67
N MET A 238 16.62 -10.68 22.19
CA MET A 238 16.83 -10.51 23.63
C MET A 238 15.51 -10.46 24.40
N ASP A 239 14.59 -9.59 23.99
CA ASP A 239 13.29 -9.40 24.64
C ASP A 239 12.41 -10.66 24.56
N GLU A 240 12.40 -11.34 23.42
CA GLU A 240 11.50 -12.46 23.15
C GLU A 240 11.99 -13.81 23.73
N ALA A 241 13.30 -13.95 23.88
CA ALA A 241 13.97 -15.14 24.38
C ALA A 241 14.47 -14.98 25.83
N GLY A 242 14.39 -13.77 26.41
CA GLY A 242 14.93 -13.49 27.75
C GLY A 242 16.46 -13.49 27.80
N ILE A 243 17.14 -13.26 26.67
CA ILE A 243 18.60 -13.26 26.59
C ILE A 243 19.13 -11.88 27.00
N THR A 244 19.99 -11.82 28.02
CA THR A 244 20.62 -10.56 28.46
C THR A 244 21.92 -10.23 27.73
N ASN A 245 22.57 -11.23 27.12
CA ASN A 245 23.81 -11.04 26.38
C ASN A 245 23.55 -10.62 24.92
N TYR A 246 23.87 -9.37 24.61
CA TYR A 246 23.67 -8.78 23.29
C TYR A 246 24.47 -9.50 22.18
N GLU A 247 25.75 -9.78 22.39
CA GLU A 247 26.58 -10.44 21.36
C GLU A 247 26.11 -11.87 21.07
N TYR A 248 25.62 -12.58 22.09
CA TYR A 248 25.01 -13.89 21.88
C TYR A 248 23.71 -13.79 21.07
N ALA A 249 22.79 -12.89 21.43
CA ALA A 249 21.57 -12.65 20.66
C ALA A 249 21.87 -12.22 19.21
N LYS A 250 22.88 -11.37 19.01
CA LYS A 250 23.35 -10.95 17.69
C LYS A 250 23.90 -12.13 16.90
N SER A 251 24.64 -13.03 17.54
CA SER A 251 25.15 -14.24 16.90
C SER A 251 24.02 -15.15 16.40
N LEU A 252 22.94 -15.30 17.18
CA LEU A 252 21.74 -16.04 16.75
C LEU A 252 21.08 -15.37 15.54
N LEU A 253 20.91 -14.04 15.60
CA LEU A 253 20.33 -13.27 14.50
C LEU A 253 21.13 -13.45 13.21
N MET A 254 22.45 -13.30 13.27
CA MET A 254 23.34 -13.40 12.11
C MET A 254 23.41 -14.84 11.57
N LYS A 255 23.37 -15.85 12.45
CA LYS A 255 23.42 -17.26 12.06
C LYS A 255 22.13 -17.72 11.38
N TYR A 256 20.97 -17.29 11.89
CA TYR A 256 19.66 -17.79 11.44
C TYR A 256 18.93 -16.81 10.50
N GLY A 257 19.46 -15.60 10.30
CA GLY A 257 19.02 -14.63 9.30
C GLY A 257 17.70 -13.90 9.59
N SER A 258 17.00 -14.24 10.68
CA SER A 258 15.76 -13.57 11.11
C SER A 258 15.56 -13.69 12.61
N VAL A 259 14.78 -12.77 13.18
CA VAL A 259 14.41 -12.81 14.61
C VAL A 259 13.66 -14.09 14.92
N ARG A 260 12.67 -14.46 14.08
CA ARG A 260 11.87 -15.68 14.25
C ARG A 260 12.76 -16.92 14.38
N LYS A 261 13.59 -17.19 13.36
CA LYS A 261 14.44 -18.40 13.36
C LYS A 261 15.45 -18.41 14.52
N GLY A 262 15.98 -17.24 14.91
CA GLY A 262 16.89 -17.12 16.05
C GLY A 262 16.21 -17.44 17.38
N VAL A 263 14.99 -16.94 17.60
CA VAL A 263 14.19 -17.22 18.81
C VAL A 263 13.73 -18.68 18.84
N ASP A 264 13.25 -19.22 17.72
CA ASP A 264 12.75 -20.59 17.64
C ASP A 264 13.86 -21.61 17.96
N TYR A 265 15.07 -21.40 17.41
CA TYR A 265 16.24 -22.21 17.75
C TYR A 265 16.61 -22.12 19.24
N TYR A 266 16.65 -20.91 19.81
CA TYR A 266 16.99 -20.77 21.22
C TYR A 266 15.99 -21.50 22.12
N LYS A 267 14.69 -21.34 21.85
CA LYS A 267 13.63 -22.00 22.64
C LYS A 267 13.66 -23.52 22.50
N SER A 268 13.94 -24.06 21.32
CA SER A 268 14.06 -25.51 21.15
C SER A 268 15.22 -26.08 21.99
N THR A 269 16.36 -25.39 22.05
CA THR A 269 17.52 -25.85 22.85
C THR A 269 17.32 -25.74 24.37
N GLN A 270 16.37 -24.92 24.84
CA GLN A 270 16.03 -24.80 26.25
C GLN A 270 15.00 -25.85 26.70
N THR A 271 14.31 -26.51 25.76
CA THR A 271 13.29 -27.53 26.07
C THR A 271 13.87 -28.95 26.12
N GLU A 272 15.11 -29.13 25.64
CA GLU A 272 15.88 -30.39 25.67
C GLU A 272 16.74 -30.54 26.96
N LEU A 273 16.59 -29.62 27.92
CA LEU A 273 17.20 -29.63 29.26
C LEU A 273 16.11 -29.79 30.32
#